data_AF-A0A6A5UHB2-F1
#
_entry.id   AF-A0A6A5UHB2-F1
#
_cell.length_a   1.000
_cell.length_b   1.000
_cell.length_c   1.000
_cell.angle_alpha   90.00
_cell.angle_beta   90.00
_cell.angle_gamma   90.00
#
_symmetry.space_group_name_H-M   'P 1'
#
loop_
_entity.id
_entity.type
_entity.pdbx_description
1 polymer ?
#
loop_
_entity_poly.entity_id
_entity_poly.type
_entity_poly.pdbx_seq_one_letter_code
_entity_poly.pdbx_strand_id
1 'polypeptide(L)'
;MSQSTQSTLLSLEPSPQWNPAEILNLNPKRNGLFNCSGVKKGSETPCRWELDEETASTIGNLLDNMSKLPPQDAIQSLNSLAAITLCQHHELQQRVKVAEWTRAIRHILFTQAESNILELDGSSPPQRPATTPQSISSLPPYSNISFGPVCSDVRFQGSKESISAVQSSYVPSQKQICDLQEEVKLQTARILILEATCKEFTNATTSPKRFGWSWARLKARFRAFLKKDD
;
A
#
# COMPACT_ATOMS: atom_id res chain seq x y z
N MET A 1 -58.34 0.11 5.26
CA MET A 1 -57.09 0.83 4.96
C MET A 1 -56.07 0.45 6.02
N SER A 2 -55.09 -0.37 5.67
CA SER A 2 -54.05 -0.83 6.60
C SER A 2 -52.75 -0.92 5.83
N GLN A 3 -51.91 0.11 5.92
CA GLN A 3 -50.55 0.06 5.40
C GLN A 3 -49.65 -0.47 6.52
N SER A 4 -49.05 -1.63 6.26
CA SER A 4 -48.06 -2.27 7.12
C SER A 4 -46.71 -1.63 6.82
N THR A 5 -46.18 -0.84 7.74
CA THR A 5 -44.81 -0.32 7.71
C THR A 5 -43.85 -1.46 8.03
N GLN A 6 -43.27 -2.06 6.99
CA GLN A 6 -42.10 -2.92 7.15
C GLN A 6 -40.88 -2.01 7.25
N SER A 7 -40.38 -1.84 8.47
CA SER A 7 -39.06 -1.27 8.73
C SER A 7 -38.01 -2.22 8.17
N THR A 8 -37.43 -1.84 7.03
CA THR A 8 -36.19 -2.41 6.51
C THR A 8 -35.08 -2.09 7.51
N LEU A 9 -34.83 -3.00 8.44
CA LEU A 9 -33.58 -3.04 9.20
C LEU A 9 -32.49 -3.37 8.18
N LEU A 10 -31.79 -2.32 7.72
CA LEU A 10 -30.51 -2.47 7.03
C LEU A 10 -29.59 -3.21 8.00
N SER A 11 -29.36 -4.49 7.71
CA SER A 11 -28.41 -5.33 8.40
C SER A 11 -27.04 -4.69 8.17
N LEU A 12 -26.56 -3.98 9.19
CA LEU A 12 -25.22 -3.44 9.25
C LEU A 12 -24.29 -4.65 9.37
N GLU A 13 -23.96 -5.27 8.22
CA GLU A 13 -22.99 -6.36 8.21
C GLU A 13 -21.70 -5.81 8.85
N PRO A 14 -21.25 -6.38 9.97
CA PRO A 14 -20.08 -5.88 10.66
C PRO A 14 -18.92 -5.93 9.68
N SER A 15 -18.29 -4.77 9.45
CA SER A 15 -17.05 -4.71 8.68
C SER A 15 -16.07 -5.74 9.23
N PRO A 16 -15.34 -6.46 8.37
CA PRO A 16 -14.46 -7.54 8.82
C PRO A 16 -13.53 -7.00 9.89
N GLN A 17 -13.74 -7.47 11.11
CA GLN A 17 -13.06 -6.97 12.29
C GLN A 17 -11.58 -7.28 12.12
N TRP A 18 -10.77 -6.23 12.08
CA TRP A 18 -9.32 -6.33 11.98
C TRP A 18 -8.77 -7.19 13.12
N ASN A 19 -8.26 -8.37 12.78
CA ASN A 19 -7.58 -9.26 13.72
C ASN A 19 -6.14 -9.52 13.24
N PRO A 20 -5.13 -8.86 13.83
CA PRO A 20 -3.74 -9.02 13.42
C PRO A 20 -3.25 -10.47 13.48
N ALA A 21 -3.65 -11.25 14.49
CA ALA A 21 -3.20 -12.63 14.63
C ALA A 21 -3.66 -13.50 13.45
N GLU A 22 -4.92 -13.35 13.04
CA GLU A 22 -5.49 -14.09 11.91
C GLU A 22 -4.90 -13.62 10.57
N ILE A 23 -4.87 -12.30 10.33
CA ILE A 23 -4.39 -11.74 9.06
C ILE A 23 -2.90 -12.04 8.84
N LEU A 24 -2.11 -12.06 9.91
CA LEU A 24 -0.67 -12.33 9.83
C LEU A 24 -0.31 -13.82 9.97
N ASN A 25 -1.32 -14.68 10.19
CA ASN A 25 -1.18 -16.11 10.46
C ASN A 25 -0.26 -16.41 11.66
N LEU A 26 -0.43 -15.65 12.73
CA LEU A 26 0.30 -15.75 13.99
C LEU A 26 -0.65 -16.23 15.09
N ASN A 27 -1.02 -17.50 15.02
CA ASN A 27 -1.91 -18.10 16.01
C ASN A 27 -1.11 -18.80 17.11
N PRO A 28 -1.39 -18.51 18.40
CA PRO A 28 -0.78 -19.24 19.49
C PRO A 28 -1.21 -20.70 19.46
N LYS A 29 -0.32 -21.59 19.90
CA LYS A 29 -0.63 -22.99 20.17
C LYS A 29 -1.57 -23.09 21.37
N ARG A 30 -2.04 -24.31 21.65
CA ARG A 30 -2.86 -24.61 22.84
C ARG A 30 -2.20 -24.25 24.17
N ASN A 31 -0.86 -24.24 24.22
CA ASN A 31 -0.07 -23.83 25.39
C ASN A 31 0.21 -22.32 25.44
N GLY A 32 -0.34 -21.51 24.53
CA GLY A 32 -0.10 -20.07 24.45
C GLY A 32 1.20 -19.68 23.73
N LEU A 33 2.06 -20.65 23.36
CA LEU A 33 3.33 -20.38 22.71
C LEU A 33 3.21 -20.25 21.19
N PHE A 34 4.19 -19.61 20.57
CA PHE A 34 4.25 -19.41 19.13
C PHE A 34 5.32 -20.30 18.50
N ASN A 35 5.13 -20.66 17.23
CA ASN A 35 6.20 -21.18 16.41
C ASN A 35 6.90 -20.03 15.69
N CYS A 36 8.17 -20.27 15.34
CA CYS A 36 8.89 -19.45 14.40
C CYS A 36 8.11 -19.32 13.07
N SER A 37 7.94 -18.09 12.60
CA SER A 37 7.23 -17.76 11.36
C SER A 37 8.01 -18.14 10.10
N GLY A 38 9.29 -18.47 10.22
CA GLY A 38 10.17 -18.76 9.10
C GLY A 38 9.80 -20.05 8.37
N VAL A 39 10.32 -20.20 7.15
CA VAL A 39 10.19 -21.44 6.34
C VAL A 39 11.54 -22.10 6.17
N LYS A 40 11.56 -23.44 6.13
CA LYS A 40 12.80 -24.20 5.94
C LYS A 40 13.37 -23.93 4.55
N LYS A 41 14.69 -23.69 4.47
CA LYS A 41 15.39 -23.40 3.21
C LYS A 41 15.07 -24.45 2.12
N GLY A 42 14.62 -23.98 0.96
CA GLY A 42 14.32 -24.83 -0.19
C GLY A 42 12.98 -25.58 -0.12
N SER A 43 12.12 -25.24 0.85
CA SER A 43 10.77 -25.79 0.96
C SER A 43 9.80 -24.71 1.44
N GLU A 44 8.50 -24.94 1.23
CA GLU A 44 7.43 -24.13 1.82
C GLU A 44 7.02 -24.64 3.21
N THR A 45 7.78 -25.58 3.79
CA THR A 45 7.45 -26.16 5.09
C THR A 45 7.73 -25.16 6.21
N PRO A 46 6.74 -24.86 7.07
CA PRO A 46 6.92 -23.93 8.19
C PRO A 46 7.93 -24.46 9.20
N CYS A 47 8.64 -23.54 9.84
CA CYS A 47 9.50 -23.84 10.96
C CYS A 47 8.64 -24.30 12.16
N ARG A 48 9.08 -25.37 12.84
CA ARG A 48 8.43 -25.89 14.05
C ARG A 48 9.18 -25.53 15.33
N TRP A 49 10.14 -24.62 15.22
CA TRP A 49 10.86 -24.12 16.38
C TRP A 49 9.89 -23.35 17.27
N GLU A 50 9.75 -23.78 18.51
CA GLU A 50 8.90 -23.11 19.50
C GLU A 50 9.67 -21.93 20.10
N LEU A 51 9.02 -20.77 20.17
CA LEU A 51 9.55 -19.58 20.80
C LEU A 51 9.30 -19.68 22.31
N ASP A 52 10.22 -19.12 23.10
CA ASP A 52 10.11 -19.11 24.56
C ASP A 52 8.92 -18.25 25.04
N GLU A 53 8.56 -18.41 26.31
CA GLU A 53 7.39 -17.78 26.93
C GLU A 53 7.49 -16.25 26.99
N GLU A 54 8.69 -15.70 27.18
CA GLU A 54 8.93 -14.26 27.20
C GLU A 54 8.71 -13.66 25.80
N THR A 55 9.25 -14.30 24.78
CA THR A 55 9.03 -13.95 23.38
C THR A 55 7.55 -14.09 23.01
N ALA A 56 6.89 -15.17 23.42
CA ALA A 56 5.46 -15.39 23.17
C ALA A 56 4.59 -14.29 23.80
N SER A 57 4.88 -13.90 25.04
CA SER A 57 4.20 -12.79 25.72
C SER A 57 4.40 -11.46 25.01
N THR A 58 5.62 -11.22 24.52
CA THR A 58 5.96 -10.00 23.75
C THR A 58 5.21 -9.97 22.41
N ILE A 59 5.11 -11.12 21.73
CA ILE A 59 4.31 -11.25 20.50
C ILE A 59 2.84 -10.95 20.78
N GLY A 60 2.26 -11.57 21.83
CA GLY A 60 0.87 -11.33 22.22
C GLY A 60 0.59 -9.86 22.49
N ASN A 61 1.40 -9.21 23.31
CA ASN A 61 1.28 -7.77 23.61
C ASN A 61 1.38 -6.90 22.35
N LEU A 62 2.26 -7.26 21.40
CA LEU A 62 2.40 -6.51 20.16
C LEU A 62 1.19 -6.67 19.25
N LEU A 63 0.65 -7.89 19.13
CA LEU A 63 -0.59 -8.15 18.38
C LEU A 63 -1.80 -7.44 19.01
N ASP A 64 -1.91 -7.43 20.34
CA ASP A 64 -2.95 -6.70 21.06
C ASP A 64 -2.83 -5.18 20.89
N ASN A 65 -1.62 -4.65 20.75
CA ASN A 65 -1.43 -3.24 20.45
C ASN A 65 -1.77 -2.93 18.99
N MET A 66 -1.43 -3.82 18.05
CA MET A 66 -1.80 -3.69 16.64
C MET A 66 -3.32 -3.75 16.43
N SER A 67 -4.05 -4.54 17.22
CA SER A 67 -5.52 -4.66 17.10
C SER A 67 -6.27 -3.39 17.50
N LYS A 68 -5.64 -2.53 18.32
CA LYS A 68 -6.15 -1.21 18.72
C LYS A 68 -5.88 -0.12 17.68
N LEU A 69 -5.06 -0.39 16.67
CA LEU A 69 -4.70 0.56 15.62
C LEU A 69 -5.46 0.27 14.32
N PRO A 70 -5.71 1.29 13.47
CA PRO A 70 -6.10 1.05 12.09
C PRO A 70 -5.08 0.16 11.36
N PRO A 71 -5.49 -0.71 10.42
CA PRO A 71 -4.57 -1.63 9.76
C PRO A 71 -3.40 -0.94 9.07
N GLN A 72 -3.60 0.26 8.50
CA GLN A 72 -2.54 1.04 7.86
C GLN A 72 -1.44 1.45 8.86
N ASP A 73 -1.82 1.86 10.07
CA ASP A 73 -0.88 2.32 11.09
C ASP A 73 -0.12 1.15 11.71
N ALA A 74 -0.76 -0.01 11.81
CA ALA A 74 -0.15 -1.25 12.30
C ALA A 74 1.04 -1.73 11.44
N ILE A 75 1.16 -1.28 10.19
CA ILE A 75 2.31 -1.61 9.30
C ILE A 75 3.64 -1.23 9.94
N GLN A 76 3.68 -0.15 10.73
CA GLN A 76 4.91 0.33 11.37
C GLN A 76 5.49 -0.69 12.37
N SER A 77 4.63 -1.51 12.98
CA SER A 77 5.02 -2.53 13.97
C SER A 77 5.55 -3.83 13.35
N LEU A 78 5.39 -4.03 12.03
CA LEU A 78 5.73 -5.30 11.37
C LEU A 78 7.22 -5.65 11.44
N ASN A 79 8.10 -4.64 11.44
CA ASN A 79 9.54 -4.89 11.51
C ASN A 79 9.93 -5.53 12.85
N SER A 80 9.45 -4.94 13.95
CA SER A 80 9.64 -5.45 15.30
C SER A 80 8.99 -6.82 15.49
N LEU A 81 7.76 -6.99 14.99
CA LEU A 81 7.06 -8.28 15.04
C LEU A 81 7.83 -9.37 14.29
N ALA A 82 8.36 -9.07 13.09
CA ALA A 82 9.14 -10.03 12.32
C ALA A 82 10.46 -10.39 13.02
N ALA A 83 11.09 -9.43 13.70
CA ALA A 83 12.34 -9.67 14.43
C ALA A 83 12.16 -10.69 15.57
N ILE A 84 11.05 -10.61 16.31
CA ILE A 84 10.80 -11.47 17.48
C ILE A 84 10.12 -12.79 17.14
N THR A 85 9.46 -12.90 15.98
CA THR A 85 8.76 -14.12 15.56
C THR A 85 9.65 -15.10 14.78
N LEU A 86 10.93 -14.76 14.55
CA LEU A 86 11.87 -15.61 13.83
C LEU A 86 12.94 -16.14 14.78
N CYS A 87 13.19 -17.44 14.72
CA CYS A 87 14.34 -18.03 15.41
C CYS A 87 15.66 -17.61 14.75
N GLN A 88 16.77 -17.77 15.46
CA GLN A 88 18.15 -17.49 15.00
C GLN A 88 18.49 -18.05 13.59
N HIS A 89 17.90 -19.18 13.20
CA HIS A 89 18.16 -19.80 11.88
C HIS A 89 17.42 -19.13 10.71
N HIS A 90 16.46 -18.25 11.00
CA HIS A 90 15.56 -17.63 10.02
C HIS A 90 15.55 -16.10 10.09
N GLU A 91 16.44 -15.46 10.86
CA GLU A 91 16.52 -13.98 10.96
C GLU A 91 16.62 -13.28 9.60
N LEU A 92 17.34 -13.89 8.64
CA LEU A 92 17.47 -13.36 7.28
C LEU A 92 16.14 -13.30 6.50
N GLN A 93 15.09 -13.96 6.98
CA GLN A 93 13.75 -13.94 6.39
C GLN A 93 12.90 -12.77 6.88
N GLN A 94 13.38 -11.95 7.82
CA GLN A 94 12.62 -10.83 8.41
C GLN A 94 12.04 -9.90 7.35
N ARG A 95 12.86 -9.46 6.38
CA ARG A 95 12.40 -8.58 5.29
C ARG A 95 11.31 -9.22 4.43
N VAL A 96 11.40 -10.53 4.19
CA VAL A 96 10.41 -11.28 3.42
C VAL A 96 9.08 -11.32 4.16
N LYS A 97 9.11 -11.56 5.48
CA LYS A 97 7.92 -11.57 6.32
C LYS A 97 7.25 -10.21 6.42
N VAL A 98 8.02 -9.14 6.61
CA VAL A 98 7.47 -7.78 6.58
C VAL A 98 6.75 -7.51 5.25
N ALA A 99 7.33 -7.91 4.12
CA ALA A 99 6.71 -7.71 2.80
C ALA A 99 5.42 -8.55 2.62
N GLU A 100 5.43 -9.81 3.06
CA GLU A 100 4.27 -10.72 3.05
C GLU A 100 3.10 -10.13 3.85
N TRP A 101 3.37 -9.73 5.09
CA TRP A 101 2.39 -9.16 5.99
C TRP A 101 1.87 -7.79 5.55
N THR A 102 2.75 -6.94 5.02
CA THR A 102 2.33 -5.66 4.44
C THR A 102 1.34 -5.89 3.29
N ARG A 103 1.56 -6.92 2.46
CA ARG A 103 0.63 -7.28 1.38
C ARG A 103 -0.71 -7.76 1.94
N ALA A 104 -0.70 -8.60 2.97
CA ALA A 104 -1.93 -9.08 3.61
C ALA A 104 -2.76 -7.93 4.20
N ILE A 105 -2.12 -6.99 4.91
CA ILE A 105 -2.78 -5.78 5.44
C ILE A 105 -3.34 -4.90 4.31
N ARG A 106 -2.60 -4.70 3.22
CA ARG A 106 -3.12 -3.91 2.09
C ARG A 106 -4.32 -4.57 1.43
N HIS A 107 -4.32 -5.90 1.33
CA HIS A 107 -5.43 -6.65 0.74
C HIS A 107 -6.74 -6.39 1.48
N ILE A 108 -6.74 -6.45 2.82
CA ILE A 108 -7.97 -6.15 3.60
C ILE A 108 -8.43 -4.70 3.43
N LEU A 109 -7.50 -3.74 3.30
CA LEU A 109 -7.84 -2.34 3.07
C LEU A 109 -8.52 -2.14 1.71
N PHE A 110 -8.07 -2.86 0.67
CA PHE A 110 -8.72 -2.84 -0.64
C PHE A 110 -10.09 -3.51 -0.62
N THR A 111 -10.23 -4.67 0.01
CA THR A 111 -11.52 -5.38 0.11
C THR A 111 -12.55 -4.53 0.86
N GLN A 112 -12.16 -3.83 1.93
CA GLN A 112 -13.05 -2.91 2.65
C GLN A 112 -13.47 -1.71 1.80
N ALA A 113 -12.60 -1.21 0.92
CA ALA A 113 -12.95 -0.10 0.04
C ALA A 113 -13.98 -0.51 -1.03
N GLU A 114 -13.86 -1.71 -1.59
CA GLU A 114 -14.80 -2.24 -2.59
C GLU A 114 -16.19 -2.49 -2.00
N SER A 115 -16.28 -3.02 -0.78
CA SER A 115 -17.57 -3.23 -0.11
C SER A 115 -18.33 -1.93 0.13
N ASN A 116 -17.62 -0.82 0.38
CA ASN A 116 -18.26 0.49 0.58
C ASN A 116 -18.79 1.12 -0.72
N ILE A 117 -18.28 0.73 -1.88
CA ILE A 117 -18.70 1.30 -3.18
C ILE A 117 -20.00 0.65 -3.67
N LEU A 118 -20.20 -0.64 -3.38
CA LEU A 118 -21.38 -1.39 -3.84
C LEU A 118 -22.67 -1.05 -3.06
N GLU A 119 -22.57 -0.50 -1.84
CA GLU A 119 -23.77 -0.04 -1.09
C GLU A 119 -24.31 1.31 -1.59
N LEU A 120 -23.53 2.09 -2.35
CA LEU A 120 -23.93 3.43 -2.81
C LEU A 120 -24.78 3.44 -4.09
N ASP A 121 -24.82 2.32 -4.84
CA ASP A 121 -25.60 2.21 -6.10
C ASP A 121 -27.03 1.67 -5.91
N GLY A 122 -27.49 1.51 -4.66
CA GLY A 122 -28.88 1.18 -4.31
C GLY A 122 -29.88 2.33 -4.43
N SER A 123 -29.51 3.43 -5.10
CA SER A 123 -30.43 4.54 -5.36
C SER A 123 -31.42 4.12 -6.45
N SER A 124 -32.68 3.98 -6.02
CA SER A 124 -33.84 3.71 -6.87
C SER A 124 -33.83 4.53 -8.17
N PRO A 125 -34.25 3.96 -9.31
CA PRO A 125 -34.29 4.69 -10.57
C PRO A 125 -35.19 5.93 -10.41
N PRO A 126 -34.76 7.11 -10.87
CA PRO A 126 -35.60 8.29 -10.83
C PRO A 126 -36.83 8.03 -11.70
N GLN A 127 -38.03 8.07 -11.09
CA GLN A 127 -39.28 8.07 -11.82
C GLN A 127 -39.28 9.27 -12.79
N ARG A 128 -39.20 8.97 -14.09
CA ARG A 128 -39.42 9.93 -15.17
C ARG A 128 -40.79 10.58 -15.02
N PRO A 129 -40.89 11.91 -14.91
CA PRO A 129 -42.11 12.59 -15.33
C PRO A 129 -42.20 12.51 -16.86
N ALA A 130 -43.39 12.18 -17.35
CA ALA A 130 -43.70 12.26 -18.77
C ALA A 130 -43.65 13.73 -19.21
N THR A 131 -42.79 14.05 -20.18
CA THR A 131 -42.75 15.39 -20.80
C THR A 131 -43.02 15.28 -22.29
N THR A 132 -44.10 15.94 -22.68
CA THR A 132 -44.57 16.25 -24.04
C THR A 132 -43.50 16.93 -24.89
N PRO A 133 -43.43 16.68 -26.21
CA PRO A 133 -42.39 17.25 -27.06
C PRO A 133 -42.76 18.67 -27.50
N GLN A 134 -41.83 19.61 -27.35
CA GLN A 134 -41.82 20.83 -28.15
C GLN A 134 -40.44 21.04 -28.78
N SER A 135 -40.44 20.95 -30.11
CA SER A 135 -39.38 21.37 -31.02
C SER A 135 -39.20 22.89 -30.99
N ILE A 136 -37.97 23.39 -30.87
CA ILE A 136 -37.33 24.44 -31.71
C ILE A 136 -35.87 24.59 -31.21
N SER A 137 -34.86 24.21 -31.98
CA SER A 137 -34.14 25.01 -32.99
C SER A 137 -33.02 25.89 -32.42
N SER A 138 -31.87 25.81 -33.11
CA SER A 138 -30.80 26.82 -33.24
C SER A 138 -29.59 26.69 -32.30
N LEU A 139 -28.55 26.02 -32.81
CA LEU A 139 -27.15 26.16 -32.43
C LEU A 139 -26.59 27.54 -32.83
N PRO A 140 -25.62 28.07 -32.08
CA PRO A 140 -24.47 28.69 -32.72
C PRO A 140 -23.11 28.14 -32.21
N PRO A 141 -22.01 28.40 -32.94
CA PRO A 141 -20.76 27.69 -32.84
C PRO A 141 -19.72 28.38 -31.94
N TYR A 142 -18.76 27.57 -31.46
CA TYR A 142 -17.38 27.91 -31.07
C TYR A 142 -17.14 29.07 -30.09
N SER A 143 -16.47 28.75 -28.98
CA SER A 143 -15.37 29.59 -28.47
C SER A 143 -14.40 28.76 -27.64
N ASN A 144 -13.17 28.67 -28.13
CA ASN A 144 -11.97 28.23 -27.40
C ASN A 144 -11.74 29.17 -26.21
N ILE A 145 -11.68 28.63 -25.00
CA ILE A 145 -11.23 29.38 -23.82
C ILE A 145 -9.87 28.79 -23.40
N SER A 146 -8.84 29.58 -23.67
CA SER A 146 -7.48 29.42 -23.18
C SER A 146 -7.44 29.81 -21.70
N PHE A 147 -7.03 28.88 -20.83
CA PHE A 147 -6.79 29.15 -19.42
C PHE A 147 -5.32 29.57 -19.24
N GLY A 148 -5.09 30.88 -19.08
CA GLY A 148 -3.86 31.40 -18.50
C GLY A 148 -3.94 31.38 -16.97
N PRO A 149 -2.86 31.06 -16.23
CA PRO A 149 -2.87 31.08 -14.79
C PRO A 149 -2.81 32.53 -14.26
N VAL A 150 -3.86 32.93 -13.54
CA VAL A 150 -3.93 34.20 -12.80
C VAL A 150 -3.22 34.00 -11.45
N CYS A 151 -2.06 34.62 -11.27
CA CYS A 151 -1.46 34.80 -9.94
C CYS A 151 -2.24 35.87 -9.18
N SER A 152 -2.97 35.48 -8.15
CA SER A 152 -3.55 36.42 -7.18
C SER A 152 -2.57 36.61 -6.02
N ASP A 153 -2.06 37.83 -5.93
CA ASP A 153 -1.23 38.36 -4.86
C ASP A 153 -2.15 38.81 -3.71
N VAL A 154 -2.20 38.06 -2.61
CA VAL A 154 -2.99 38.40 -1.42
C VAL A 154 -2.03 38.88 -0.33
N ARG A 155 -1.92 40.20 -0.18
CA ARG A 155 -1.41 40.82 1.05
C ARG A 155 -2.49 40.71 2.12
N PHE A 156 -2.22 39.93 3.16
CA PHE A 156 -3.00 39.95 4.40
C PHE A 156 -2.19 40.69 5.47
N GLN A 157 -2.76 41.80 5.94
CA GLN A 157 -2.19 42.64 6.99
C GLN A 157 -3.04 42.48 8.25
N GLY A 158 -2.45 41.88 9.29
CA GLY A 158 -2.78 42.12 10.70
C GLY A 158 -3.92 41.31 11.32
N SER A 159 -3.58 40.44 12.27
CA SER A 159 -4.10 40.55 13.64
C SER A 159 -3.21 39.77 14.59
N LYS A 160 -2.81 40.40 15.71
CA LYS A 160 -2.11 39.77 16.83
C LYS A 160 -3.17 39.25 17.79
N GLU A 161 -3.30 37.94 17.94
CA GLU A 161 -3.86 37.36 19.17
C GLU A 161 -3.49 35.88 19.30
N SER A 162 -3.10 35.54 20.53
CA SER A 162 -2.48 34.29 20.95
C SER A 162 -3.39 33.08 20.84
N ILE A 163 -2.97 32.05 20.10
CA ILE A 163 -3.27 30.64 20.41
C ILE A 163 -2.03 29.81 20.07
N SER A 164 -1.39 29.23 21.09
CA SER A 164 -0.35 28.22 20.93
C SER A 164 -0.99 26.92 20.45
N ALA A 165 -0.94 26.66 19.15
CA ALA A 165 -1.16 25.35 18.56
C ALA A 165 -0.03 25.08 17.58
N VAL A 166 0.87 24.18 17.95
CA VAL A 166 1.95 23.68 17.09
C VAL A 166 1.31 22.78 16.03
N GLN A 167 0.68 23.39 15.03
CA GLN A 167 0.49 22.76 13.73
C GLN A 167 1.74 23.08 12.90
N SER A 168 2.75 22.22 13.00
CA SER A 168 3.85 22.20 12.05
C SER A 168 3.31 21.69 10.72
N SER A 169 2.67 22.59 9.97
CA SER A 169 2.29 22.42 8.58
C SER A 169 3.59 22.35 7.77
N TYR A 170 4.18 21.16 7.68
CA TYR A 170 5.33 20.90 6.81
C TYR A 170 4.86 21.00 5.36
N VAL A 171 4.87 22.22 4.82
CA VAL A 171 4.80 22.44 3.38
C VAL A 171 6.22 22.27 2.87
N PRO A 172 6.53 21.19 2.12
CA PRO A 172 7.85 21.01 1.55
C PRO A 172 8.19 22.23 0.71
N SER A 173 9.38 22.80 0.91
CA SER A 173 9.83 23.93 0.08
C SER A 173 9.81 23.51 -1.40
N GLN A 174 9.48 24.43 -2.30
CA GLN A 174 9.42 24.15 -3.74
C GLN A 174 10.71 23.53 -4.28
N LYS A 175 11.86 23.89 -3.67
CA LYS A 175 13.16 23.27 -3.95
C LYS A 175 13.18 21.77 -3.63
N GLN A 176 12.66 21.38 -2.47
CA GLN A 176 12.61 19.98 -2.05
C GLN A 176 11.70 19.13 -2.95
N ILE A 177 10.62 19.74 -3.48
CA ILE A 177 9.75 19.08 -4.47
C ILE A 177 10.51 18.82 -5.77
N CYS A 178 11.26 19.80 -6.28
CA CYS A 178 12.09 19.63 -7.47
C CYS A 178 13.18 18.56 -7.27
N ASP A 179 13.87 18.58 -6.13
CA ASP A 179 14.93 17.62 -5.81
C ASP A 179 14.35 16.18 -5.75
N LEU A 180 13.19 16.01 -5.12
CA LEU A 180 12.49 14.73 -5.09
C LEU A 180 12.03 14.26 -6.47
N GLN A 181 11.58 15.18 -7.33
CA GLN A 181 11.17 14.84 -8.70
C GLN A 181 12.36 14.34 -9.54
N GLU A 182 13.53 14.96 -9.41
CA GLU A 182 14.74 14.49 -10.10
C GLU A 182 15.21 13.12 -9.57
N GLU A 183 15.15 12.89 -8.26
CA GLU A 183 15.47 11.57 -7.69
C GLU A 183 14.50 10.49 -8.19
N VAL A 184 13.19 10.78 -8.26
CA VAL A 184 12.19 9.84 -8.80
C VAL A 184 12.47 9.53 -10.28
N LYS A 185 12.85 10.52 -11.10
CA LYS A 185 13.25 10.29 -12.49
C LYS A 185 14.48 9.40 -12.58
N LEU A 186 15.48 9.65 -11.75
CA LEU A 186 16.71 8.84 -11.69
C LEU A 186 16.42 7.39 -11.30
N GLN A 187 15.60 7.18 -10.27
CA GLN A 187 15.19 5.85 -9.82
C GLN A 187 14.39 5.11 -10.91
N THR A 188 13.49 5.81 -11.61
CA THR A 188 12.72 5.25 -12.73
C THR A 188 13.65 4.77 -13.86
N ALA A 189 14.65 5.58 -14.22
CA ALA A 189 15.64 5.19 -15.22
C ALA A 189 16.45 3.95 -14.79
N ARG A 190 16.83 3.87 -13.51
CA ARG A 190 17.54 2.71 -12.94
C ARG A 190 16.69 1.44 -13.02
N ILE A 191 15.39 1.53 -12.70
CA ILE A 191 14.45 0.39 -12.80
C ILE A 191 14.35 -0.10 -14.24
N LEU A 192 14.16 0.81 -15.22
CA LEU A 192 14.06 0.43 -16.63
C LEU A 192 15.33 -0.29 -17.15
N ILE A 193 16.51 0.14 -16.71
CA ILE A 193 17.77 -0.53 -17.05
C ILE A 193 17.80 -1.94 -16.44
N LEU A 194 17.41 -2.10 -15.19
CA LEU A 194 17.36 -3.40 -14.52
C LEU A 194 16.36 -4.35 -15.20
N GLU A 195 15.17 -3.86 -15.54
CA GLU A 195 14.16 -4.65 -16.26
C GLU A 195 14.66 -5.12 -17.62
N ALA A 196 15.28 -4.23 -18.41
CA ALA A 196 15.90 -4.59 -19.68
C ALA A 196 17.01 -5.66 -19.51
N THR A 197 17.83 -5.51 -18.47
CA THR A 197 18.92 -6.45 -18.15
C THR A 197 18.37 -7.83 -17.74
N CYS A 198 17.32 -7.86 -16.92
CA CYS A 198 16.63 -9.09 -16.52
C CYS A 198 16.01 -9.80 -17.73
N LYS A 199 15.40 -9.05 -18.65
CA LYS A 199 14.82 -9.59 -19.89
C LYS A 199 15.88 -10.18 -20.82
N GLU A 200 17.05 -9.55 -20.93
CA GLU A 200 18.19 -10.14 -21.66
C GLU A 200 18.66 -11.45 -21.01
N PHE A 201 18.67 -11.52 -19.67
CA PHE A 201 19.08 -12.72 -18.94
C PHE A 201 18.12 -13.90 -19.13
N THR A 202 16.80 -13.66 -19.05
CA THR A 202 15.79 -14.71 -19.26
C THR A 202 15.78 -15.23 -20.70
N ASN A 203 16.08 -14.38 -21.68
CA ASN A 203 16.23 -14.81 -23.07
C ASN A 203 17.53 -15.61 -23.30
N ALA A 204 18.57 -15.40 -22.49
CA ALA A 204 19.83 -16.13 -22.60
C ALA A 204 19.78 -17.52 -21.93
N THR A 205 18.97 -17.71 -20.89
CA THR A 205 18.84 -19.00 -20.18
C THR A 205 18.06 -20.06 -20.95
N THR A 206 17.30 -19.69 -21.98
CA THR A 206 16.60 -20.64 -22.86
C THR A 206 17.51 -21.27 -23.93
N SER A 207 18.79 -20.88 -24.02
CA SER A 207 19.78 -21.43 -24.95
C SER A 207 21.06 -21.89 -24.22
N PRO A 208 21.22 -23.20 -23.91
CA PRO A 208 22.30 -23.71 -23.06
C PRO A 208 23.74 -23.51 -23.58
N LYS A 209 23.94 -23.14 -24.86
CA LYS A 209 25.26 -23.13 -25.51
C LYS A 209 26.00 -21.77 -25.52
N ARG A 210 25.46 -20.70 -24.92
CA ARG A 210 26.05 -19.33 -25.01
C ARG A 210 26.34 -18.62 -23.68
N PHE A 211 26.24 -19.32 -22.55
CA PHE A 211 26.22 -18.68 -21.23
C PHE A 211 27.52 -17.94 -20.85
N GLY A 212 28.69 -18.42 -21.28
CA GLY A 212 29.99 -17.87 -20.85
C GLY A 212 30.30 -16.46 -21.38
N TRP A 213 29.82 -16.09 -22.57
CA TRP A 213 30.17 -14.80 -23.20
C TRP A 213 29.25 -13.65 -22.78
N SER A 214 28.01 -13.98 -22.37
CA SER A 214 27.02 -12.99 -21.91
C SER A 214 27.43 -12.35 -20.59
N TRP A 215 27.97 -13.15 -19.65
CA TRP A 215 28.32 -12.68 -18.32
C TRP A 215 29.44 -11.64 -18.30
N ALA A 216 30.46 -11.82 -19.14
CA ALA A 216 31.57 -10.87 -19.27
C ALA A 216 31.09 -9.51 -19.79
N ARG A 217 30.16 -9.52 -20.77
CA ARG A 217 29.58 -8.31 -21.35
C ARG A 217 28.66 -7.57 -20.36
N LEU A 218 27.87 -8.31 -19.58
CA LEU A 218 27.01 -7.75 -18.53
C LEU A 218 27.85 -7.09 -17.42
N LYS A 219 28.89 -7.78 -16.95
CA LYS A 219 29.80 -7.28 -15.91
C LYS A 219 30.55 -6.02 -16.35
N ALA A 220 30.91 -5.92 -17.63
CA ALA A 220 31.52 -4.71 -18.19
C ALA A 220 30.54 -3.52 -18.23
N ARG A 221 29.28 -3.75 -18.65
CA ARG A 221 28.23 -2.71 -18.66
C ARG A 221 27.91 -2.21 -17.25
N PHE A 222 27.77 -3.11 -16.28
CA PHE A 222 27.50 -2.74 -14.90
C PHE A 222 28.64 -1.94 -14.28
N ARG A 223 29.90 -2.31 -14.57
CA ARG A 223 31.07 -1.57 -14.11
C ARG A 223 31.21 -0.19 -14.77
N ALA A 224 30.81 -0.05 -16.03
CA ALA A 224 30.79 1.25 -16.72
C ALA A 224 29.69 2.17 -16.18
N PHE A 225 28.55 1.61 -15.78
CA PHE A 225 27.45 2.36 -15.15
C PHE A 225 27.87 2.90 -13.78
N LEU A 226 28.49 2.08 -12.93
CA LEU A 226 28.94 2.49 -11.59
C LEU A 226 30.07 3.53 -11.60
N LYS A 227 30.85 3.62 -12.68
CA LYS A 227 31.93 4.62 -12.82
C LYS A 227 31.46 6.01 -13.26
N LYS A 228 30.16 6.17 -13.56
CA LYS A 228 29.62 7.43 -14.09
C LYS A 228 29.03 8.34 -13.01
N ASP A 229 29.02 7.87 -11.76
CA ASP A 229 28.47 8.56 -10.58
C ASP A 229 29.58 9.08 -9.62
N ASP A 230 30.86 9.00 -10.01
CA ASP A 230 32.02 9.69 -9.39
C ASP A 230 32.44 10.88 -10.26
#